data_AF-A0A1Q6LA02-F1
#
_entry.id   AF-A0A1Q6LA02-F1
#
_cell.length_a   1.000
_cell.length_b   1.000
_cell.length_c   1.000
_cell.angle_alpha   90.00
_cell.angle_beta   90.00
_cell.angle_gamma   90.00
#
_symmetry.space_group_name_H-M   'P 1'
#
loop_
_entity.id
_entity.type
_entity.pdbx_description
1 polymer ?
#
loop_
_entity_poly.entity_id
_entity_poly.type
_entity_poly.pdbx_seq_one_letter_code
_entity_poly.pdbx_strand_id
1 'polypeptide(L)'
;MRLNRYGKLAKRYLEEYKPFKFSRLVMDGSIMDYLLDFENHLKGYANLVEIELKEKYPAPADKDSFIEQVRYLNMIQEMVDEFVMEEVKLV
;
A
#
# COMPACT_ATOMS: atom_id res chain seq x y z
N MET A 1 -14.72 -10.85 -8.62
CA MET A 1 -13.61 -9.87 -8.48
C MET A 1 -12.71 -10.32 -7.33
N ARG A 2 -11.40 -10.07 -7.39
CA ARG A 2 -10.43 -10.53 -6.36
C ARG A 2 -9.53 -9.37 -5.95
N LEU A 3 -9.37 -9.17 -4.64
CA LEU A 3 -8.48 -8.16 -4.06
C LEU A 3 -7.00 -8.53 -4.22
N ASN A 4 -6.17 -7.53 -4.52
CA ASN A 4 -4.71 -7.61 -4.53
C ASN A 4 -4.13 -7.44 -3.10
N ARG A 5 -2.81 -7.19 -2.98
CA ARG A 5 -2.15 -7.02 -1.68
C ARG A 5 -2.74 -5.87 -0.84
N TYR A 6 -3.06 -4.74 -1.47
CA TYR A 6 -3.56 -3.53 -0.81
C TYR A 6 -5.02 -3.66 -0.40
N GLY A 7 -5.89 -4.24 -1.23
CA GLY A 7 -7.27 -4.52 -0.82
C GLY A 7 -7.34 -5.53 0.33
N LYS A 8 -6.48 -6.56 0.33
CA LYS A 8 -6.35 -7.49 1.47
C LYS A 8 -5.80 -6.82 2.73
N LEU A 9 -4.94 -5.82 2.59
CA LEU A 9 -4.41 -5.05 3.71
C LEU A 9 -5.51 -4.17 4.32
N ALA A 10 -6.22 -3.39 3.49
CA ALA A 10 -7.34 -2.57 3.91
C ALA A 10 -8.46 -3.38 4.58
N LYS A 11 -8.77 -4.57 4.03
CA LYS A 11 -9.73 -5.51 4.63
C LYS A 11 -9.32 -5.94 6.04
N ARG A 12 -8.08 -6.41 6.21
CA ARG A 12 -7.57 -6.82 7.53
C ARG A 12 -7.61 -5.66 8.52
N TYR A 13 -7.20 -4.47 8.09
CA TYR A 13 -7.26 -3.29 8.94
C TYR A 13 -8.69 -2.93 9.37
N LEU A 14 -9.65 -2.96 8.45
CA LEU A 14 -11.07 -2.75 8.76
C LEU A 14 -11.61 -3.77 9.76
N GLU A 15 -11.27 -5.05 9.56
CA GLU A 15 -11.70 -6.15 10.43
C GLU A 15 -11.15 -5.98 11.86
N GLU A 16 -9.87 -5.63 11.99
CA GLU A 16 -9.16 -5.54 13.28
C GLU A 16 -9.46 -4.23 14.03
N TYR A 17 -9.44 -3.09 13.33
CA TYR A 17 -9.43 -1.78 13.96
C TYR A 17 -10.73 -0.98 13.76
N LYS A 18 -11.56 -1.33 12.77
CA LYS A 18 -12.83 -0.63 12.47
C LYS A 18 -14.01 -1.60 12.28
N PRO A 19 -14.25 -2.53 13.24
CA PRO A 19 -15.21 -3.64 13.07
C PRO A 19 -16.66 -3.19 12.85
N PHE A 20 -17.07 -2.04 13.39
CA PHE A 20 -18.41 -1.48 13.16
C PHE A 20 -18.60 -1.02 11.71
N LYS A 21 -17.60 -0.34 11.13
CA LYS A 21 -17.62 0.07 9.72
C LYS A 21 -17.61 -1.16 8.82
N PHE A 22 -16.75 -2.13 9.12
CA PHE A 22 -16.70 -3.40 8.39
C PHE A 22 -18.07 -4.12 8.41
N SER A 23 -18.67 -4.31 9.59
CA SER A 23 -19.98 -4.95 9.72
C SER A 23 -21.07 -4.24 8.94
N ARG A 24 -21.07 -2.89 8.94
CA ARG A 24 -22.03 -2.11 8.15
C ARG A 24 -21.88 -2.35 6.65
N LEU A 25 -20.66 -2.27 6.13
CA LEU A 25 -20.35 -2.52 4.71
C LEU A 25 -20.68 -3.96 4.28
N VAL A 26 -20.60 -4.92 5.20
CA VAL A 26 -21.02 -6.30 4.93
C VAL A 26 -22.54 -6.39 4.89
N MET A 27 -23.25 -5.78 5.83
CA MET A 27 -24.72 -5.81 5.89
C MET A 27 -25.38 -5.10 4.69
N ASP A 28 -24.79 -4.00 4.22
CA ASP A 28 -25.30 -3.28 3.05
C ASP A 28 -24.82 -3.85 1.71
N GLY A 29 -23.93 -4.86 1.74
CA GLY A 29 -23.40 -5.54 0.56
C GLY A 29 -22.34 -4.75 -0.21
N SER A 30 -21.92 -3.57 0.27
CA SER A 30 -20.99 -2.67 -0.42
C SER A 30 -19.51 -2.93 -0.13
N ILE A 31 -19.19 -3.87 0.76
CA ILE A 31 -17.81 -4.14 1.20
C ILE A 31 -16.82 -4.38 0.06
N MET A 32 -17.23 -5.08 -1.01
CA MET A 32 -16.31 -5.40 -2.10
C MET A 32 -16.00 -4.17 -2.96
N ASP A 33 -17.01 -3.36 -3.26
CA ASP A 33 -16.85 -2.13 -4.04
C ASP A 33 -15.96 -1.14 -3.27
N TYR A 34 -16.23 -0.97 -1.98
CA TYR A 34 -15.41 -0.17 -1.08
C TYR A 34 -13.94 -0.59 -1.08
N LEU A 35 -13.67 -1.89 -0.95
CA LEU A 35 -12.31 -2.42 -0.90
C LEU A 35 -11.58 -2.29 -2.24
N LEU A 36 -12.29 -2.38 -3.37
CA LEU A 36 -11.71 -2.19 -4.70
C LEU A 36 -11.37 -0.72 -4.97
N ASP A 37 -12.26 0.19 -4.62
CA ASP A 37 -12.02 1.63 -4.74
C ASP A 37 -10.83 2.05 -3.87
N PHE A 38 -10.80 1.58 -2.63
CA PHE A 38 -9.70 1.88 -1.73
C PHE A 38 -8.38 1.21 -2.15
N GLU A 39 -8.43 -0.01 -2.72
CA GLU A 39 -7.26 -0.65 -3.30
C GLU A 39 -6.65 0.18 -4.45
N ASN A 40 -7.49 0.76 -5.31
CA ASN A 40 -7.03 1.63 -6.39
C ASN A 40 -6.39 2.90 -5.85
N HIS A 41 -6.98 3.50 -4.81
CA HIS A 41 -6.41 4.63 -4.09
C HIS A 41 -5.02 4.32 -3.53
N LEU A 42 -4.89 3.24 -2.74
CA LEU A 42 -3.61 2.83 -2.16
C LEU A 42 -2.54 2.53 -3.22
N LYS A 43 -2.94 1.93 -4.35
CA LYS A 43 -2.02 1.69 -5.47
C LYS A 43 -1.53 3.00 -6.08
N GLY A 44 -2.42 3.98 -6.26
CA GLY A 44 -2.05 5.31 -6.74
C GLY A 44 -1.09 6.01 -5.78
N TYR A 45 -1.42 5.99 -4.49
CA TYR A 45 -0.61 6.56 -3.43
C TYR A 45 0.78 5.92 -3.35
N ALA A 46 0.87 4.59 -3.35
CA ALA A 46 2.14 3.86 -3.32
C ALA A 46 3.06 4.25 -4.49
N ASN A 47 2.50 4.38 -5.70
CA ASN A 47 3.26 4.80 -6.88
C ASN A 47 3.82 6.23 -6.74
N LEU A 48 3.01 7.16 -6.22
CA LEU A 48 3.44 8.55 -6.00
C LEU A 48 4.58 8.61 -4.98
N VAL A 49 4.41 7.94 -3.84
CA VAL A 49 5.44 7.86 -2.80
C VAL A 49 6.72 7.23 -3.34
N GLU A 50 6.63 6.15 -4.13
CA GLU A 50 7.81 5.51 -4.72
C GLU A 50 8.59 6.47 -5.64
N ILE A 51 7.89 7.27 -6.46
CA ILE A 51 8.50 8.28 -7.32
C ILE A 51 9.22 9.33 -6.48
N GLU A 52 8.55 9.91 -5.49
CA GLU A 52 9.14 10.93 -4.60
C GLU A 52 10.36 10.40 -3.84
N LEU A 53 10.30 9.16 -3.35
CA LEU A 53 11.42 8.52 -2.67
C LEU A 53 12.61 8.27 -3.60
N LYS A 54 12.37 7.88 -4.85
CA LYS A 54 13.43 7.68 -5.85
C LYS A 54 14.10 8.98 -6.27
N GLU A 55 13.36 10.10 -6.29
CA GLU A 55 13.94 11.43 -6.51
C GLU A 55 14.80 11.88 -5.32
N LYS A 56 14.31 11.64 -4.10
CA LYS A 56 15.01 12.01 -2.86
C LYS A 56 16.24 11.15 -2.58
N TYR A 57 16.14 9.86 -2.86
CA TYR A 57 17.18 8.85 -2.69
C TYR A 57 17.53 8.28 -4.06
N PRO A 58 18.46 8.89 -4.80
CA PRO A 58 18.84 8.40 -6.13
C PRO A 58 19.50 7.02 -6.02
N ALA A 59 19.34 6.21 -7.07
CA ALA A 59 19.93 4.88 -7.13
C ALA A 59 21.48 4.94 -7.06
N PRO A 60 22.13 3.89 -6.52
CA PRO A 60 23.59 3.81 -6.47
C PRO A 60 24.24 4.03 -7.84
N ALA A 61 25.35 4.76 -7.88
CA ALA A 61 26.08 5.06 -9.11
C ALA A 61 26.74 3.82 -9.74
N ASP A 62 27.14 2.86 -8.90
CA ASP A 62 27.73 1.60 -9.32
C ASP A 62 26.63 0.60 -9.73
N LYS A 63 26.38 0.54 -11.04
CA LYS A 63 25.42 -0.38 -11.65
C LYS A 63 25.93 -1.83 -11.74
N ASP A 64 27.20 -2.09 -11.43
CA ASP A 64 27.77 -3.44 -11.49
C ASP A 64 27.60 -4.17 -10.14
N SER A 65 27.38 -3.42 -9.06
CA SER A 65 27.04 -4.00 -7.75
C SER A 65 25.56 -4.39 -7.66
N PHE A 66 25.26 -5.64 -8.02
CA PHE A 66 23.91 -6.22 -7.86
C PHE A 66 23.39 -6.13 -6.41
N ILE A 67 24.26 -6.34 -5.42
CA ILE A 67 23.89 -6.32 -3.99
C ILE A 67 23.41 -4.92 -3.58
N GLU A 68 24.11 -3.87 -4.00
CA GLU A 68 23.74 -2.49 -3.65
C GLU A 68 22.43 -2.07 -4.32
N GLN A 69 22.17 -2.52 -5.55
CA GLN A 69 20.89 -2.28 -6.21
C GLN A 69 19.72 -2.96 -5.49
N VAL A 70 19.89 -4.22 -5.06
CA VAL A 70 18.84 -4.93 -4.30
C VAL A 70 18.58 -4.25 -2.97
N ARG A 71 19.64 -3.83 -2.25
CA ARG A 71 19.51 -3.09 -0.99
C ARG A 71 18.73 -1.79 -1.19
N TYR A 72 19.06 -1.04 -2.23
CA TYR A 72 18.34 0.19 -2.58
C TYR A 72 16.85 -0.07 -2.85
N LEU A 73 16.53 -1.06 -3.70
CA LEU A 73 15.14 -1.39 -4.02
C LEU A 73 14.34 -1.82 -2.78
N ASN A 74 14.95 -2.63 -1.90
CA ASN A 74 14.32 -3.03 -0.65
C ASN A 74 14.07 -1.84 0.27
N MET A 75 15.05 -0.95 0.42
CA MET A 75 14.92 0.27 1.23
C MET A 75 13.76 1.16 0.72
N ILE A 76 13.66 1.38 -0.59
CA ILE A 76 12.55 2.14 -1.18
C ILE A 76 11.22 1.45 -0.90
N GLN A 77 11.14 0.13 -1.13
CA GLN A 77 9.89 -0.62 -0.92
C GLN A 77 9.45 -0.62 0.55
N GLU A 78 10.37 -0.77 1.51
CA GLU A 78 10.08 -0.70 2.94
C GLU A 78 9.48 0.65 3.31
N MET A 79 10.08 1.75 2.85
CA MET A 79 9.53 3.09 3.07
C MET A 79 8.14 3.25 2.44
N VAL A 80 7.95 2.81 1.18
CA VAL A 80 6.62 2.84 0.53
C VAL A 80 5.58 2.07 1.36
N ASP A 81 5.94 0.89 1.85
CA ASP A 81 5.04 0.06 2.64
C ASP A 81 4.67 0.74 3.97
N GLU A 82 5.60 1.44 4.63
CA GLU A 82 5.31 2.25 5.83
C GLU A 82 4.30 3.37 5.53
N PHE A 83 4.50 4.13 4.44
CA PHE A 83 3.55 5.19 4.05
C PHE A 83 2.17 4.61 3.72
N VAL A 84 2.11 3.50 2.98
CA VAL A 84 0.83 2.82 2.68
C VAL A 84 0.14 2.35 3.95
N MET A 85 0.89 1.86 4.94
CA MET A 85 0.32 1.45 6.23
C MET A 85 -0.30 2.64 6.98
N GLU A 86 0.30 3.82 6.91
CA GLU A 86 -0.30 5.04 7.47
C GLU A 86 -1.56 5.45 6.69
N GLU A 87 -1.53 5.40 5.36
CA GLU A 87 -2.67 5.74 4.51
C GLU A 87 -3.87 4.79 4.74
N VAL A 88 -3.61 3.49 4.97
CA VAL A 88 -4.64 2.50 5.33
C VAL A 88 -5.35 2.86 6.64
N LYS A 89 -4.73 3.62 7.55
CA LYS A 89 -5.42 4.04 8.79
C LYS A 89 -6.52 5.07 8.54
N LEU A 90 -6.47 5.75 7.39
CA LEU A 90 -7.48 6.71 6.97
C LEU A 90 -8.77 6.05 6.46
N VAL A 91 -8.76 4.72 6.21
CA VAL A 91 -9.91 3.93 5.73
C VAL A 91 -11.14 4.17 6.57
#